data_AF-A0A6G2PRK4-F1
#
_entry.id   AF-A0A6G2PRK4-F1
#
_cell.length_a   1.000
_cell.length_b   1.000
_cell.length_c   1.000
_cell.angle_alpha   90.00
_cell.angle_beta   90.00
_cell.angle_gamma   90.00
#
_symmetry.space_group_name_H-M   'P 1'
#
loop_
_entity.id
_entity.type
_entity.pdbx_description
1 polymer ?
#
loop_
_entity_poly.entity_id
_entity_poly.type
_entity_poly.pdbx_seq_one_letter_code
_entity_poly.pdbx_strand_id
1 'polypeptide(L)'
;MIAAGHGQRLNTRTAEPGELPALLRAKVVEEAHEVDAAPPEGLLEELADALEVIHALTLATGHTLDELEEARALKAQVRGGFTLGLVLETDGEARPN
;
A
#
# COMPACT_ATOMS: atom_id res chain seq x y z
N MET A 1 -16.24 -2.59 -11.56
CA MET A 1 -16.64 -1.40 -10.81
C MET A 1 -15.41 -1.09 -9.96
N ILE A 2 -14.60 -0.12 -10.37
CA ILE A 2 -13.45 0.33 -9.56
C ILE A 2 -13.98 1.55 -8.82
N ALA A 3 -14.06 1.45 -7.50
CA ALA A 3 -14.53 2.53 -6.64
C ALA A 3 -13.61 3.74 -6.83
N ALA A 4 -14.24 4.92 -6.85
CA ALA A 4 -13.58 6.18 -7.13
C ALA A 4 -13.58 7.00 -5.85
N GLY A 5 -12.43 7.09 -5.20
CA GLY A 5 -12.10 8.24 -4.40
C GLY A 5 -12.09 9.49 -5.29
N HIS A 6 -12.94 10.46 -4.94
CA HIS A 6 -12.73 11.88 -5.25
C HIS A 6 -12.58 12.31 -6.73
N GLY A 7 -13.67 12.27 -7.50
CA GLY A 7 -13.96 13.30 -8.52
C GLY A 7 -12.95 13.55 -9.66
N GLN A 8 -11.93 12.72 -9.86
CA GLN A 8 -11.03 12.81 -10.99
C GLN A 8 -11.61 12.11 -12.23
N ARG A 9 -11.38 12.68 -13.41
CA ARG A 9 -11.71 12.00 -14.68
C ARG A 9 -10.86 10.73 -14.78
N LEU A 10 -11.45 9.60 -14.44
CA LEU A 10 -10.83 8.28 -14.59
C LEU A 10 -10.72 7.95 -16.08
N ASN A 11 -9.52 8.12 -16.63
CA ASN A 11 -9.19 7.57 -17.93
C ASN A 11 -8.69 6.14 -17.71
N THR A 12 -9.57 5.16 -17.94
CA THR A 12 -9.22 3.74 -17.80
C THR A 12 -8.64 3.22 -19.10
N ARG A 13 -7.42 2.68 -19.05
CA ARG A 13 -6.89 1.77 -20.08
C ARG A 13 -6.52 0.45 -19.42
N THR A 14 -6.55 -0.64 -20.18
CA THR A 14 -5.93 -1.88 -19.76
C THR A 14 -4.41 -1.71 -19.79
N ALA A 15 -3.73 -2.06 -18.70
CA ALA A 15 -2.27 -2.09 -18.68
C ALA A 15 -1.76 -3.30 -19.47
N GLU A 16 -0.66 -3.13 -20.20
CA GLU A 16 0.07 -4.29 -20.72
C GLU A 16 0.67 -5.09 -19.55
N PRO A 17 0.84 -6.41 -19.66
CA PRO A 17 1.30 -7.25 -18.54
C PRO A 17 2.63 -6.80 -17.92
N GLY A 18 3.53 -6.20 -18.72
CA GLY A 18 4.82 -5.67 -18.24
C GLY A 18 4.73 -4.31 -17.55
N GLU A 19 3.66 -3.55 -17.77
CA GLU A 19 3.46 -2.21 -17.19
C GLU A 19 2.70 -2.25 -15.86
N LEU A 20 1.87 -3.29 -15.67
CA LEU A 20 0.97 -3.40 -14.52
C LEU A 20 1.68 -3.33 -13.16
N PRO A 21 2.81 -4.03 -12.92
CA PRO A 21 3.50 -3.92 -11.63
C PRO A 21 4.02 -2.51 -11.33
N ALA A 22 4.48 -1.78 -12.34
CA ALA A 22 4.98 -0.40 -12.16
C ALA A 22 3.83 0.55 -11.83
N LEU A 23 2.69 0.41 -12.50
CA LEU A 23 1.48 1.20 -12.23
C LEU A 23 0.92 0.91 -10.83
N LEU A 24 0.86 -0.35 -10.43
CA LEU A 24 0.40 -0.73 -9.08
C LEU A 24 1.34 -0.22 -7.99
N ARG A 25 2.66 -0.20 -8.21
CA ARG A 25 3.59 0.43 -7.28
C ARG A 25 3.33 1.93 -7.10
N ALA A 26 3.04 2.65 -8.19
CA ALA A 26 2.67 4.06 -8.12
C ALA A 26 1.35 4.23 -7.36
N LYS A 27 0.37 3.35 -7.62
CA LYS A 27 -0.93 3.39 -6.95
C LYS A 27 -0.80 3.14 -5.44
N VAL A 28 0.05 2.20 -4.98
CA VAL A 28 0.30 2.02 -3.53
C VAL A 28 0.74 3.32 -2.84
N VAL A 29 1.55 4.14 -3.51
CA VAL A 29 1.99 5.44 -2.95
C VAL A 29 0.84 6.45 -2.92
N GLU A 30 -0.01 6.46 -3.95
CA GLU A 30 -1.22 7.29 -4.01
C GLU A 30 -2.18 6.95 -2.86
N GLU A 31 -2.54 5.67 -2.69
CA GLU A 31 -3.43 5.22 -1.61
C GLU A 31 -2.85 5.55 -0.22
N ALA A 32 -1.53 5.45 -0.05
CA ALA A 32 -0.89 5.82 1.21
C ALA A 32 -1.02 7.33 1.52
N HIS A 33 -1.02 8.18 0.49
CA HIS A 33 -1.30 9.60 0.65
C HIS A 33 -2.78 9.87 0.93
N GLU A 34 -3.69 9.08 0.36
CA GLU A 34 -5.13 9.17 0.66
C GLU A 34 -5.43 8.76 2.11
N VAL A 35 -4.80 7.69 2.61
CA VAL A 35 -4.84 7.29 4.03
C VAL A 35 -4.34 8.40 4.96
N ASP A 36 -3.24 9.08 4.61
CA ASP A 36 -2.69 10.19 5.41
C ASP A 36 -3.62 11.42 5.43
N ALA A 37 -4.30 11.69 4.31
CA ALA A 37 -5.22 12.82 4.16
C ALA A 37 -6.65 12.53 4.65
N ALA A 38 -6.99 11.26 4.93
CA ALA A 38 -8.34 10.82 5.20
C ALA A 38 -8.90 11.42 6.50
N PRO A 39 -10.15 11.94 6.51
CA PRO A 39 -10.84 12.23 7.75
C PRO A 39 -11.22 10.93 8.48
N PRO A 40 -11.48 10.95 9.80
CA PRO A 40 -11.78 9.75 10.58
C PRO A 40 -12.91 8.87 10.01
N GLU A 41 -13.93 9.49 9.42
CA GLU A 41 -15.06 8.83 8.80
C GLU A 41 -14.73 8.09 7.48
N GLY A 42 -13.66 8.49 6.78
CA GLY A 42 -13.21 7.90 5.51
C GLY A 42 -11.98 7.00 5.65
N LEU A 43 -11.24 7.09 6.77
CA LEU A 43 -9.99 6.36 6.97
C LEU A 43 -10.10 4.84 6.72
N LEU A 44 -11.21 4.21 7.13
CA LEU A 44 -11.39 2.77 6.93
C LEU A 44 -11.52 2.40 5.44
N GLU A 45 -12.13 3.26 4.64
CA GLU A 45 -12.28 3.07 3.19
C GLU A 45 -10.93 3.19 2.50
N GLU A 46 -10.18 4.25 2.78
CA GLU A 46 -8.83 4.46 2.20
C GLU A 46 -7.85 3.36 2.63
N LEU A 47 -7.96 2.84 3.86
CA LEU A 47 -7.17 1.67 4.30
C LEU A 47 -7.54 0.40 3.53
N ALA A 48 -8.81 0.23 3.15
CA ALA A 48 -9.26 -0.91 2.35
C ALA A 48 -8.77 -0.79 0.91
N ASP A 49 -8.80 0.41 0.32
CA ASP A 49 -8.29 0.65 -1.03
C ASP A 49 -6.77 0.45 -1.10
N ALA A 50 -6.02 0.93 -0.11
CA ALA A 50 -4.60 0.62 0.04
C ALA A 50 -4.32 -0.90 0.11
N LEU A 51 -5.13 -1.65 0.86
CA LEU A 51 -5.00 -3.10 0.98
C LEU A 51 -5.28 -3.81 -0.35
N GLU A 52 -6.32 -3.39 -1.08
CA GLU A 52 -6.67 -3.93 -2.40
C GLU A 52 -5.52 -3.78 -3.39
N VAL A 53 -4.89 -2.59 -3.43
CA VAL A 53 -3.77 -2.33 -4.34
C VAL A 53 -2.53 -3.14 -3.94
N ILE A 54 -2.27 -3.34 -2.65
CA ILE A 54 -1.20 -4.22 -2.16
C ILE A 54 -1.42 -5.68 -2.58
N HIS A 55 -2.66 -6.18 -2.47
CA HIS A 55 -3.01 -7.52 -2.94
C HIS A 55 -2.82 -7.66 -4.45
N ALA A 56 -3.30 -6.69 -5.23
CA ALA A 56 -3.13 -6.68 -6.67
C ALA A 56 -1.63 -6.68 -7.08
N LEU A 57 -0.81 -5.88 -6.40
CA LEU A 57 0.64 -5.82 -6.66
C LEU A 57 1.35 -7.14 -6.33
N THR A 58 0.97 -7.77 -5.22
CA THR A 58 1.48 -9.08 -4.80
C THR A 58 1.27 -10.12 -5.89
N LEU A 59 0.04 -10.25 -6.38
CA LEU A 59 -0.30 -11.19 -7.45
C LEU A 59 0.38 -10.83 -8.78
N ALA A 60 0.42 -9.54 -9.13
CA ALA A 60 1.05 -9.08 -10.37
C ALA A 60 2.57 -9.27 -10.41
N THR A 61 3.21 -9.44 -9.25
CA THR A 61 4.65 -9.73 -9.13
C THR A 61 4.97 -11.22 -8.98
N GLY A 62 3.95 -12.10 -9.06
CA GLY A 62 4.12 -13.55 -9.02
C GLY A 62 4.14 -14.16 -7.62
N HIS A 63 3.79 -13.38 -6.59
CA HIS A 63 3.67 -13.85 -5.22
C HIS A 63 2.22 -14.23 -4.89
N THR A 64 2.05 -15.03 -3.85
CA THR A 64 0.75 -15.38 -3.27
C THR A 64 0.40 -14.48 -2.09
N LEU A 65 -0.89 -14.37 -1.78
CA LEU A 65 -1.33 -13.62 -0.60
C LEU A 65 -0.90 -14.30 0.71
N ASP A 66 -0.75 -15.63 0.71
CA ASP A 66 -0.24 -16.38 1.85
C ASP A 66 1.23 -16.03 2.15
N GLU A 67 2.08 -15.90 1.13
CA GLU A 67 3.47 -15.44 1.27
C GLU A 67 3.55 -14.00 1.82
N LEU A 68 2.64 -13.12 1.37
CA LEU A 68 2.54 -11.75 1.90
C LEU A 68 2.17 -11.76 3.39
N GLU A 69 1.19 -12.57 3.76
CA GLU A 69 0.70 -12.66 5.14
C GLU A 69 1.75 -13.29 6.07
N GLU A 70 2.47 -14.32 5.62
CA GLU A 70 3.58 -14.90 6.35
C GLU A 70 4.69 -13.85 6.59
N ALA A 71 5.04 -13.06 5.57
CA ALA A 71 6.00 -11.97 5.70
C ALA A 71 5.53 -10.87 6.67
N ARG A 72 4.22 -10.54 6.68
CA ARG A 72 3.61 -9.60 7.63
C ARG A 72 3.70 -10.13 9.06
N ALA A 73 3.33 -11.39 9.27
CA ALA A 73 3.34 -12.05 10.58
C ALA A 73 4.75 -12.13 11.17
N LEU A 74 5.75 -12.51 10.37
CA LEU A 74 7.16 -12.54 10.78
C LEU A 74 7.65 -11.16 11.22
N LYS A 75 7.36 -10.10 10.45
CA LYS A 75 7.74 -8.72 10.79
C LYS A 75 7.07 -8.24 12.08
N ALA A 76 5.80 -8.58 12.29
CA ALA A 76 5.08 -8.24 13.53
C ALA A 76 5.71 -8.94 14.75
N GLN A 77 6.15 -10.18 14.62
CA GLN A 77 6.85 -10.90 15.69
C GLN A 77 8.24 -10.32 15.99
N VAL A 78 9.02 -9.98 14.95
CA VAL A 78 10.40 -9.47 15.11
C VAL A 78 10.44 -8.03 15.63
N ARG A 79 9.50 -7.17 15.22
CA ARG A 79 9.48 -5.74 15.58
C ARG A 79 8.50 -5.40 16.69
N GLY A 80 7.87 -6.41 17.30
CA GLY A 80 6.79 -6.22 18.28
C GLY A 80 5.46 -5.78 17.68
N GLY A 81 5.43 -5.45 16.39
CA GLY A 81 4.27 -4.95 15.67
C GLY A 81 3.91 -3.51 16.09
N PHE A 82 3.28 -2.79 15.17
CA PHE A 82 2.67 -1.49 15.47
C PHE A 82 1.62 -1.59 16.60
N THR A 83 1.16 -2.80 16.93
CA THR A 83 0.27 -3.12 18.05
C THR A 83 0.88 -2.87 19.43
N LEU A 84 2.22 -2.88 19.56
CA LEU A 84 2.91 -2.47 20.80
C LEU A 84 3.19 -0.95 20.85
N GLY A 85 2.71 -0.18 19.86
CA GLY A 85 3.00 1.26 19.75
C GLY A 85 4.44 1.55 19.33
N LEU A 86 5.18 0.55 18.86
CA LEU A 86 6.55 0.72 18.38
C LEU A 86 6.50 1.18 16.92
N VAL A 87 6.86 2.43 16.68
CA VAL A 87 7.13 2.97 15.35
C VAL A 87 8.64 2.92 15.12
N LEU A 88 9.08 2.31 14.02
CA LEU A 88 10.47 2.39 13.59
C LEU A 88 10.72 3.82 13.10
N GLU A 89 11.33 4.64 13.94
CA GLU A 89 11.97 5.88 13.50
C GLU A 89 13.30 5.48 12.87
N THR A 90 13.41 5.62 11.54
CA THR A 90 14.73 5.69 10.94
C THR A 90 15.30 7.04 11.34
N ASP A 91 16.22 7.06 12.30
CA ASP A 91 17.08 8.23 12.55
C ASP A 91 17.62 8.66 11.18
N GLY A 92 17.15 9.81 10.70
CA GLY A 92 17.39 10.27 9.34
C GLY A 92 18.86 10.06 9.01
N GLU A 93 19.12 9.26 7.96
CA GLU A 93 20.49 9.05 7.52
C GLU A 93 21.02 10.42 7.09
N ALA A 94 21.77 11.01 8.02
CA ALA A 94 22.50 12.24 7.82
C ALA A 94 23.41 12.01 6.63
N ARG A 95 23.11 12.67 5.49
CA ARG A 95 24.20 13.10 4.62
C ARG A 95 25.01 14.12 5.43
N PRO A 96 26.32 13.91 5.64
CA PRO A 96 27.32 14.27 4.62
C PRO A 96 28.45 13.22 4.52
N ASN A 97 29.23 13.09 3.43
CA ASN A 97 29.83 14.08 2.54
C ASN A 97 30.01 13.50 1.13
#